data_AF-A0A2D8A599-F1
#
_entry.id   AF-A0A2D8A599-F1
#
_cell.length_a   1.000
_cell.length_b   1.000
_cell.length_c   1.000
_cell.angle_alpha   90.00
_cell.angle_beta   90.00
_cell.angle_gamma   90.00
#
_symmetry.space_group_name_H-M   'P 1'
#
loop_
_entity.id
_entity.type
_entity.pdbx_description
1 polymer ?
#
loop_
_entity_poly.entity_id
_entity_poly.type
_entity_poly.pdbx_seq_one_letter_code
_entity_poly.pdbx_strand_id
1 'polypeptide(L)'
;MYRRVFLPKRHDNMPVDSSRLKGFYKLSVPERRSLLADIAGLDDEMVGAWASVGELSEEVADRMIENVIGTYSLPIGVATNF
;
A
#
# COMPACT_ATOMS: atom_id res chain seq x y z
N MET A 1 -35.68 -7.05 23.56
CA MET A 1 -34.35 -6.57 23.98
C MET A 1 -33.30 -7.51 23.40
N TYR A 2 -32.98 -7.38 22.11
CA TYR A 2 -31.95 -8.22 21.46
C TYR A 2 -30.67 -7.41 21.31
N ARG A 3 -29.66 -7.83 22.06
CA ARG A 3 -28.32 -7.24 22.12
C ARG A 3 -27.65 -7.51 20.76
N ARG A 4 -27.52 -6.47 19.94
CA ARG A 4 -26.75 -6.51 18.68
C ARG A 4 -25.30 -6.75 19.07
N VAL A 5 -24.83 -7.99 18.92
CA VAL A 5 -23.42 -8.34 19.11
C VAL A 5 -22.64 -7.59 18.04
N PHE A 6 -21.89 -6.58 18.46
CA PHE A 6 -20.99 -5.85 17.59
C PHE A 6 -19.81 -6.79 17.29
N LEU A 7 -19.94 -7.57 16.23
CA LEU A 7 -18.81 -8.31 15.68
C LEU A 7 -17.88 -7.28 15.04
N PRO A 8 -16.64 -7.08 15.53
CA PRO A 8 -15.68 -6.25 14.82
C PRO A 8 -15.48 -6.86 13.43
N LYS A 9 -15.52 -6.03 12.38
CA LYS A 9 -15.12 -6.46 11.03
C LYS A 9 -13.69 -6.98 11.14
N ARG A 10 -13.49 -8.29 11.10
CA ARG A 10 -12.17 -8.86 10.86
C ARG A 10 -11.78 -8.40 9.45
N HIS A 11 -10.80 -7.51 9.34
CA HIS A 11 -9.97 -7.48 8.14
C HIS A 11 -9.16 -8.77 8.19
N ASP A 12 -9.77 -9.86 7.71
CA ASP A 12 -9.13 -11.15 7.56
C ASP A 12 -8.17 -10.99 6.38
N ASN A 13 -7.00 -10.42 6.65
CA ASN A 13 -5.95 -10.23 5.64
C ASN A 13 -5.34 -11.61 5.36
N MET A 14 -6.08 -12.43 4.63
CA MET A 14 -5.59 -13.72 4.16
C MET A 14 -4.35 -13.49 3.29
N PRO A 15 -3.34 -14.35 3.37
CA PRO A 15 -2.23 -14.32 2.42
C PRO A 15 -2.76 -14.33 0.99
N VAL A 16 -2.12 -13.56 0.10
CA VAL A 16 -2.47 -13.56 -1.32
C VAL A 16 -2.31 -14.98 -1.89
N ASP A 17 -3.32 -15.46 -2.60
CA ASP A 17 -3.36 -16.86 -3.08
C ASP A 17 -2.26 -17.18 -4.11
N SER A 18 -1.79 -16.17 -4.85
CA SER A 18 -0.73 -16.30 -5.86
C SER A 18 -0.03 -14.98 -6.13
N SER A 19 1.30 -15.00 -6.17
CA SER A 19 2.14 -13.86 -6.58
C SER A 19 2.60 -13.90 -8.04
N ARG A 20 2.14 -14.87 -8.83
CA ARG A 20 2.46 -14.99 -10.26
C ARG A 20 1.66 -13.96 -11.06
N LEU A 21 2.33 -12.90 -11.51
CA LEU A 21 1.72 -11.81 -12.28
C LEU A 21 2.32 -11.73 -13.69
N LYS A 22 1.86 -12.61 -14.60
CA LYS A 22 2.35 -12.65 -15.98
C LYS A 22 2.07 -11.33 -16.69
N GLY A 23 3.11 -10.72 -17.25
CA GLY A 23 2.98 -9.46 -18.00
C GLY A 23 2.83 -8.21 -17.13
N PHE A 24 2.99 -8.31 -15.80
CA PHE A 24 2.89 -7.17 -14.87
C PHE A 24 3.76 -5.97 -15.26
N TYR A 25 4.98 -6.23 -15.71
CA TYR A 25 5.91 -5.19 -16.17
C TYR A 25 5.42 -4.42 -17.41
N LYS A 26 4.47 -4.98 -18.19
CA LYS A 26 3.89 -4.34 -19.37
C LYS A 26 2.76 -3.37 -19.04
N LEU A 27 2.15 -3.50 -17.87
CA LEU A 27 1.08 -2.62 -17.41
C LEU A 27 1.62 -1.21 -17.11
N SER A 28 0.77 -0.20 -17.27
CA SER A 28 1.01 1.15 -16.77
C SER A 28 1.00 1.20 -15.25
N VAL A 29 1.54 2.27 -14.64
CA VAL A 29 1.60 2.41 -13.18
C VAL A 29 0.19 2.34 -12.52
N PRO A 30 -0.85 3.02 -13.03
CA PRO A 30 -2.20 2.90 -12.49
C PRO A 30 -2.77 1.48 -12.58
N GLU A 31 -2.57 0.80 -13.72
CA GLU A 31 -3.02 -0.60 -13.90
C GLU A 31 -2.32 -1.55 -12.92
N ARG A 32 -1.01 -1.34 -12.66
CA ARG A 32 -0.28 -2.11 -11.65
C ARG A 32 -0.86 -1.90 -10.25
N ARG A 33 -1.16 -0.64 -9.88
CA ARG A 33 -1.75 -0.31 -8.57
C ARG A 33 -3.12 -0.96 -8.40
N SER A 34 -4.00 -0.83 -9.39
CA SER A 34 -5.33 -1.46 -9.38
C SER A 34 -5.24 -2.97 -9.20
N LEU A 35 -4.40 -3.64 -10.00
CA LEU A 35 -4.22 -5.09 -9.89
C LEU A 35 -3.71 -5.51 -8.50
N LEU A 36 -2.74 -4.79 -7.95
CA LEU A 36 -2.19 -5.10 -6.63
C LEU A 36 -3.21 -4.83 -5.51
N ALA A 37 -4.01 -3.77 -5.64
CA ALA A 37 -5.07 -3.46 -4.69
C ALA A 37 -6.11 -4.57 -4.61
N ASP A 38 -6.56 -5.07 -5.77
CA ASP A 38 -7.52 -6.17 -5.86
C ASP A 38 -6.98 -7.46 -5.22
N ILE A 39 -5.71 -7.80 -5.49
CA ILE A 39 -5.07 -9.01 -4.96
C ILE A 39 -4.85 -8.91 -3.44
N ALA A 40 -4.45 -7.74 -2.93
CA ALA A 40 -4.13 -7.54 -1.52
C ALA A 40 -5.31 -7.02 -0.68
N GLY A 41 -6.49 -6.84 -1.28
CA GLY A 41 -7.70 -6.36 -0.58
C GLY A 41 -7.55 -4.95 -0.01
N LEU A 42 -6.86 -4.05 -0.73
CA LEU A 42 -6.59 -2.69 -0.28
C LEU A 42 -7.76 -1.75 -0.59
N ASP A 43 -7.98 -0.77 0.27
CA ASP A 43 -8.94 0.30 0.04
C ASP A 43 -8.32 1.48 -0.72
N ASP A 44 -9.17 2.44 -1.11
CA ASP A 44 -8.78 3.62 -1.89
C ASP A 44 -7.79 4.52 -1.14
N GLU A 45 -7.84 4.55 0.19
CA GLU A 45 -6.91 5.33 1.02
C GLU A 45 -5.50 4.72 0.94
N MET A 46 -5.39 3.40 1.11
CA MET A 46 -4.13 2.67 0.99
C MET A 46 -3.53 2.76 -0.42
N VAL A 47 -4.36 2.69 -1.46
CA VAL A 47 -3.90 2.88 -2.85
C VAL A 47 -3.47 4.33 -3.09
N GLY A 48 -4.17 5.29 -2.48
CA GLY A 48 -3.83 6.70 -2.50
C GLY A 48 -2.43 6.96 -1.97
N ALA A 49 -2.05 6.31 -0.87
CA ALA A 49 -0.72 6.46 -0.27
C ALA A 49 0.43 6.08 -1.23
N TRP A 50 0.24 5.03 -2.04
CA TRP A 50 1.23 4.66 -3.07
C TRP A 50 1.28 5.61 -4.27
N ALA A 51 0.22 6.40 -4.47
CA ALA A 51 0.11 7.34 -5.57
C ALA A 51 0.71 8.71 -5.22
N SER A 52 0.70 9.09 -3.95
CA SER A 52 1.32 10.31 -3.45
C SER A 52 2.83 10.32 -3.64
N VAL A 53 3.35 11.51 -3.95
CA VAL A 53 4.78 11.79 -4.04
C VAL A 53 5.14 12.70 -2.86
N GLY A 54 6.23 12.41 -2.15
CA GLY A 54 6.67 13.22 -1.02
C GLY A 54 5.85 13.05 0.26
N GLU A 55 5.24 11.88 0.47
CA GLU A 55 4.32 11.62 1.59
C GLU A 55 4.99 11.68 2.98
N LEU A 56 6.32 11.57 3.03
CA LEU A 56 7.06 11.78 4.27
C LEU A 56 7.21 13.28 4.54
N SER A 57 6.45 13.80 5.51
CA SER A 57 6.55 15.20 5.93
C SER A 57 7.91 15.50 6.56
N GLU A 58 8.35 16.75 6.47
CA GLU A 58 9.58 17.19 7.12
C GLU A 58 9.51 17.01 8.64
N GLU A 59 8.34 17.19 9.28
CA GLU A 59 8.23 16.98 10.73
C GLU A 59 8.40 15.51 11.13
N VAL A 60 7.95 14.57 10.29
CA VAL A 60 8.18 13.15 10.53
C VAL A 60 9.65 12.82 10.26
N ALA A 61 10.22 13.32 9.16
CA ALA A 61 11.62 13.10 8.81
C ALA A 61 12.57 13.63 9.90
N ASP A 62 12.35 14.84 10.41
CA ASP A 62 13.14 15.49 11.48
C ASP A 62 13.12 14.69 12.79
N ARG A 63 12.09 13.86 13.00
CA ARG A 63 12.01 12.93 14.14
C ARG A 63 12.67 11.57 13.88
N MET A 64 12.99 11.24 12.63
CA MET A 64 13.59 9.95 12.27
C MET A 64 15.12 9.97 12.37
N ILE A 65 15.76 11.08 12.02
CA ILE A 65 17.22 11.23 12.00
C ILE A 65 17.64 12.64 12.39
N GLU A 66 18.93 12.84 12.69
CA GLU A 66 19.49 14.17 13.00
C GLU A 66 19.83 14.97 11.72
N ASN A 67 19.79 16.30 11.82
CA ASN A 67 20.20 17.25 10.78
C ASN A 67 19.46 17.11 9.45
N VAL A 68 18.14 16.87 9.49
CA VAL A 68 17.29 16.83 8.31
C VAL A 68 17.23 18.18 7.62
N ILE A 69 17.43 18.18 6.30
CA ILE A 69 17.30 19.38 5.44
C ILE A 69 16.30 19.18 4.29
N GLY A 70 15.55 18.08 4.32
CA GLY A 70 14.59 17.69 3.29
C GLY A 70 14.43 16.18 3.18
N THR A 71 13.57 15.75 2.25
CA THR A 71 13.31 14.32 1.96
C THR A 71 13.69 13.98 0.52
N TYR A 72 14.09 12.74 0.29
CA TYR A 72 14.32 12.20 -1.05
C TYR A 72 13.40 11.00 -1.27
N SER A 73 12.79 10.91 -2.46
CA SER A 73 11.88 9.81 -2.81
C SER A 73 12.59 8.79 -3.70
N LEU A 74 12.41 7.50 -3.40
CA LEU A 74 12.86 6.40 -4.24
C LEU A 74 11.68 5.69 -4.90
N PRO A 75 11.84 5.18 -6.15
CA PRO A 75 10.82 4.33 -6.75
C PRO A 75 10.56 3.07 -5.92
N ILE A 76 9.29 2.75 -5.72
CA ILE A 76 8.86 1.51 -5.09
C ILE A 76 8.37 0.55 -6.18
N GLY A 77 8.88 -0.67 -6.16
CA GLY A 77 8.49 -1.74 -7.08
C GLY A 77 8.12 -3.01 -6.32
N VAL A 78 7.26 -3.83 -6.92
CA VAL A 78 6.86 -5.13 -6.37
C VAL A 78 7.54 -6.24 -7.17
N ALA A 79 8.34 -7.05 -6.48
CA ALA A 79 8.87 -8.29 -7.05
C ALA A 79 7.74 -9.34 -7.10
N THR A 80 7.63 -10.04 -8.24
CA THR A 80 6.58 -11.05 -8.46
C THR A 80 7.15 -12.45 -8.26
N ASN A 81 6.27 -13.43 -8.01
CA ASN A 81 6.58 -14.87 -7.86
C ASN A 81 7.20 -15.31 -6.51
N PHE A 82 6.94 -14.59 -5.41
CA PHE A 82 7.32 -14.94 -4.04
C PHE A 82 6.12 -15.25 -3.14
#